data_AF-A0A9P6M3K7-F1
#
_entry.id   AF-A0A9P6M3K7-F1
#
_cell.length_a   1.000
_cell.length_b   1.000
_cell.length_c   1.000
_cell.angle_alpha   90.00
_cell.angle_beta   90.00
_cell.angle_gamma   90.00
#
_symmetry.space_group_name_H-M   'P 1'
#
loop_
_entity.id
_entity.type
_entity.pdbx_description
1 polymer ?
#
loop_
_entity_poly.entity_id
_entity_poly.type
_entity_poly.pdbx_seq_one_letter_code
_entity_poly.pdbx_strand_id
1 'polypeptide(L)'
;MPPKNDAVSLTDNHKNATKALLVTLAELEGMLAPLFATPGSLTETLAKLDSEKRCQLELLMAYAINTLAFINLKTNGTAPNTHPVMKELKRVKEYTEKLRQAIHGNRPNMGVDKDAATRFIKGALAANEVANRKETEEEARQQLEEDGAIVERAASSTASPSSTQRKRMDPFQGYTDGKKKSKA
;
A
#
# COMPACT_ATOMS: atom_id res chain seq x y z
N MET A 1 -64.68 16.69 43.22
CA MET A 1 -64.67 16.68 41.74
C MET A 1 -63.23 16.51 41.29
N PRO A 2 -62.89 15.45 40.54
CA PRO A 2 -61.52 15.25 40.06
C PRO A 2 -61.20 16.29 38.96
N PRO A 3 -59.97 16.83 38.92
CA PRO A 3 -59.56 17.74 37.86
C PRO A 3 -59.52 16.99 36.52
N LYS A 4 -60.10 17.60 35.49
CA LYS A 4 -60.11 17.10 34.13
C LYS A 4 -58.66 16.95 33.66
N ASN A 5 -58.33 15.78 33.15
CA ASN A 5 -57.12 15.54 32.40
C ASN A 5 -56.98 16.60 31.30
N ASP A 6 -56.08 17.56 31.52
CA ASP A 6 -55.44 18.28 30.43
C ASP A 6 -54.59 17.24 29.69
N ALA A 7 -55.24 16.50 28.79
CA ALA A 7 -54.56 15.79 27.73
C ALA A 7 -53.81 16.87 26.94
N VAL A 8 -52.56 17.09 27.34
CA VAL A 8 -51.59 18.00 26.73
C VAL A 8 -51.71 17.84 25.23
N SER A 9 -52.38 18.80 24.58
CA SER A 9 -52.53 18.80 23.13
C SER A 9 -51.12 18.88 22.59
N LEU A 10 -50.65 17.78 21.98
CA LEU A 10 -49.36 17.72 21.31
C LEU A 10 -49.32 18.92 20.35
N THR A 11 -48.42 19.87 20.63
CA THR A 11 -48.42 21.18 19.95
C THR A 11 -48.44 20.95 18.43
N ASP A 12 -49.15 21.79 17.68
CA ASP A 12 -49.27 21.57 16.23
C ASP A 12 -47.91 21.56 15.52
N ASN A 13 -46.91 22.21 16.12
CA ASN A 13 -45.50 22.14 15.72
C ASN A 13 -44.95 20.71 15.81
N HIS A 14 -45.19 19.98 16.89
CA HIS A 14 -44.74 18.58 17.02
C HIS A 14 -45.45 17.67 16.01
N LYS A 15 -46.75 17.88 15.79
CA LYS A 15 -47.52 17.13 14.78
C LYS A 15 -47.00 17.38 13.37
N ASN A 16 -46.63 18.61 13.04
CA ASN A 16 -46.07 18.95 11.74
C ASN A 16 -44.66 18.36 11.58
N ALA A 17 -43.84 18.36 12.63
CA ALA A 17 -42.51 17.76 12.62
C ALA A 17 -42.54 16.24 12.42
N THR A 18 -43.47 15.53 13.07
CA THR A 18 -43.61 14.08 12.89
C THR A 18 -44.14 13.73 11.50
N LYS A 19 -45.10 14.48 10.98
CA LYS A 19 -45.56 14.33 9.59
C LYS A 19 -44.42 14.54 8.58
N ALA A 20 -43.63 15.60 8.76
CA ALA A 20 -42.48 15.88 7.90
C ALA A 20 -41.46 14.74 7.93
N LEU A 21 -41.14 14.22 9.12
CA LEU A 21 -40.26 13.07 9.27
C LEU A 21 -40.78 11.85 8.50
N LEU A 22 -42.06 11.50 8.65
CA LEU A 22 -42.66 10.35 7.95
C LEU A 22 -42.61 10.50 6.42
N VAL A 23 -42.88 11.70 5.90
CA VAL A 23 -42.77 11.98 4.46
C VAL A 23 -41.34 11.77 3.97
N THR A 24 -40.35 12.33 4.66
CA THR A 24 -38.94 12.18 4.27
C THR A 24 -38.43 10.74 4.37
N LEU A 25 -38.95 9.94 5.32
CA LEU A 25 -38.61 8.52 5.42
C LEU A 25 -39.22 7.72 4.26
N ALA A 26 -40.45 8.01 3.84
CA ALA A 26 -41.07 7.36 2.69
C ALA A 26 -40.32 7.69 1.38
N GLU A 27 -39.88 8.93 1.21
CA GLU A 27 -39.02 9.33 0.08
C GLU A 27 -37.68 8.57 0.09
N LEU A 28 -37.05 8.43 1.26
CA LEU A 28 -35.81 7.69 1.43
C LEU A 28 -35.97 6.20 1.13
N GLU A 29 -37.08 5.59 1.56
CA GLU A 29 -37.41 4.20 1.23
C GLU A 29 -37.59 4.02 -0.28
N GLY A 30 -38.25 4.95 -0.96
CA GLY A 30 -38.39 4.95 -2.42
C GLY A 30 -37.04 5.05 -3.14
N MET A 31 -36.11 5.88 -2.66
CA MET A 31 -34.76 6.00 -3.24
C MET A 31 -33.91 4.74 -3.03
N LEU A 32 -34.09 4.04 -1.91
CA LEU A 32 -33.33 2.84 -1.56
C LEU A 32 -33.92 1.54 -2.14
N ALA A 33 -35.23 1.51 -2.43
CA ALA A 33 -35.93 0.37 -3.01
C ALA A 33 -35.21 -0.31 -4.19
N PRO A 34 -34.69 0.40 -5.23
CA PRO A 34 -34.00 -0.24 -6.35
C PRO A 34 -32.70 -0.97 -5.94
N LEU A 35 -32.05 -0.55 -4.86
CA LEU A 35 -30.82 -1.19 -4.35
C LEU A 35 -31.10 -2.52 -3.62
N PHE A 36 -32.34 -2.72 -3.17
CA PHE A 36 -32.77 -3.91 -2.41
C PHE A 36 -33.78 -4.79 -3.16
N ALA A 37 -34.21 -4.39 -4.36
CA ALA A 37 -35.26 -5.07 -5.12
C ALA A 37 -34.93 -6.54 -5.49
N THR A 38 -33.65 -6.87 -5.71
CA THR A 38 -33.20 -8.23 -5.98
C THR A 38 -32.05 -8.63 -5.06
N PRO A 39 -31.96 -9.91 -4.65
CA PRO A 39 -30.81 -10.42 -3.91
C PRO A 39 -29.54 -10.22 -4.75
N GLY A 40 -28.59 -9.44 -4.25
CA GLY A 40 -27.34 -9.16 -4.96
C GLY A 40 -27.35 -7.93 -5.88
N SER A 41 -28.45 -7.20 -6.02
CA SER A 41 -28.51 -5.92 -6.77
C SER A 41 -27.41 -4.95 -6.32
N LEU A 42 -27.18 -4.83 -5.01
CA LEU A 42 -26.12 -4.00 -4.46
C LEU A 42 -24.72 -4.44 -4.91
N THR A 43 -24.43 -5.74 -4.91
CA THR A 43 -23.13 -6.26 -5.35
C THR A 43 -22.92 -6.08 -6.84
N GLU A 44 -23.97 -6.24 -7.65
CA GLU A 44 -23.91 -5.99 -9.10
C GLU A 44 -23.70 -4.51 -9.43
N THR A 45 -24.39 -3.61 -8.72
CA THR A 45 -24.19 -2.16 -8.89
C THR A 45 -22.78 -1.75 -8.47
N LEU A 46 -22.29 -2.24 -7.34
CA LEU A 46 -20.90 -2.04 -6.89
C LEU A 46 -19.85 -2.59 -7.86
N ALA A 47 -20.17 -3.64 -8.61
CA ALA A 47 -19.26 -4.20 -9.62
C ALA A 47 -19.23 -3.39 -10.93
N LYS A 48 -20.31 -2.67 -11.25
CA LYS A 48 -20.41 -1.82 -12.45
C LYS A 48 -19.81 -0.42 -12.26
N LEU A 49 -19.62 0.01 -11.02
CA LEU A 49 -19.12 1.34 -10.68
C LEU A 49 -17.58 1.39 -10.69
N ASP A 50 -17.04 2.55 -11.04
CA ASP A 50 -15.62 2.83 -10.84
C ASP A 50 -15.25 2.80 -9.35
N SER A 51 -13.99 2.49 -9.06
CA SER A 51 -13.42 2.38 -7.72
C SER A 51 -13.75 3.59 -6.83
N GLU A 52 -13.68 4.81 -7.36
CA GLU A 52 -14.06 6.03 -6.64
C GLU A 52 -15.54 6.01 -6.23
N LYS A 53 -16.43 5.77 -7.20
CA LYS A 53 -17.88 5.81 -7.00
C LYS A 53 -18.35 4.67 -6.13
N ARG A 54 -17.68 3.52 -6.21
CA ARG A 54 -17.90 2.38 -5.34
C ARG A 54 -17.65 2.73 -3.88
N CYS A 55 -16.50 3.34 -3.57
CA CYS A 55 -16.19 3.78 -2.20
C CYS A 55 -17.15 4.87 -1.70
N GLN A 56 -17.58 5.79 -2.56
CA GLN A 56 -18.59 6.81 -2.22
C GLN A 56 -19.92 6.16 -1.83
N LEU A 57 -20.38 5.16 -2.58
CA LEU A 57 -21.62 4.44 -2.31
C LEU A 57 -21.55 3.64 -1.00
N GLU A 58 -20.48 2.86 -0.79
CA GLU A 58 -20.30 2.07 0.44
C GLU A 58 -20.24 2.97 1.69
N LEU A 59 -19.56 4.12 1.60
CA LEU A 59 -19.50 5.08 2.70
C LEU A 59 -20.85 5.77 2.95
N LEU A 60 -21.59 6.11 1.89
CA LEU A 60 -22.93 6.67 2.00
C LEU A 60 -23.90 5.69 2.67
N MET A 61 -23.79 4.40 2.35
CA MET A 61 -24.57 3.36 3.01
C MET A 61 -24.24 3.25 4.50
N ALA A 62 -22.95 3.24 4.86
CA ALA A 62 -22.54 3.25 6.26
C ALA A 62 -23.05 4.49 7.00
N TYR A 63 -23.03 5.66 6.35
CA TYR A 63 -23.60 6.89 6.90
C TYR A 63 -25.11 6.77 7.11
N ALA A 64 -25.85 6.25 6.12
CA ALA A 64 -27.30 6.10 6.17
C ALA A 64 -27.71 5.18 7.33
N ILE A 65 -27.09 4.00 7.48
CA ILE A 65 -27.39 3.05 8.56
C ILE A 65 -27.15 3.69 9.93
N ASN A 66 -25.99 4.32 10.12
CA ASN A 66 -25.66 4.97 11.39
C ASN A 66 -26.58 6.15 11.71
N THR A 67 -27.00 6.91 10.69
CA THR A 67 -27.94 8.04 10.84
C THR A 67 -29.35 7.54 11.17
N LEU A 68 -29.82 6.46 10.54
CA LEU A 68 -31.11 5.85 10.87
C LEU A 68 -31.10 5.28 12.28
N ALA A 69 -30.01 4.64 12.72
CA ALA A 69 -29.84 4.20 14.09
C ALA A 69 -29.87 5.38 15.08
N PHE A 70 -29.20 6.49 14.74
CA PHE A 70 -29.25 7.73 15.54
C PHE A 70 -30.67 8.30 15.65
N ILE A 71 -31.42 8.35 14.54
CA ILE A 71 -32.81 8.81 14.52
C ILE A 71 -33.69 7.90 15.38
N ASN A 72 -33.54 6.58 15.26
CA ASN A 72 -34.28 5.60 16.07
C ASN A 72 -34.04 5.79 17.58
N LEU A 73 -32.79 6.03 17.99
CA LEU A 73 -32.46 6.31 19.39
C LEU A 73 -33.14 7.58 19.89
N LYS A 74 -33.16 8.63 19.07
CA LYS A 74 -33.83 9.90 19.40
C LYS A 74 -35.34 9.74 19.50
N THR A 75 -35.97 8.95 18.63
CA THR A 75 -37.42 8.71 18.69
C THR A 75 -37.81 7.86 19.89
N ASN A 76 -36.92 6.96 20.34
CA ASN A 76 -37.14 6.14 21.53
C ASN A 76 -36.86 6.88 22.86
N GLY A 77 -36.49 8.17 22.81
CA GLY A 77 -36.21 8.98 23.99
C GLY A 77 -34.84 8.70 24.64
N THR A 78 -33.99 7.90 24.01
CA THR A 78 -32.63 7.64 24.49
C THR A 78 -31.69 8.75 24.03
N ALA A 79 -30.87 9.28 24.95
CA ALA A 79 -29.91 10.32 24.61
C ALA A 79 -28.83 9.77 23.66
N PRO A 80 -28.65 10.33 22.45
CA PRO A 80 -27.70 9.78 21.50
C PRO A 80 -26.23 10.04 21.90
N ASN A 81 -25.99 11.03 22.77
CA ASN A 81 -24.64 11.39 23.24
C ASN A 81 -23.99 10.30 24.10
N THR A 82 -24.79 9.49 24.80
CA THR A 82 -24.33 8.37 25.62
C THR A 82 -24.17 7.08 24.82
N HIS A 83 -24.70 7.03 23.58
CA HIS A 83 -24.70 5.82 22.77
C HIS A 83 -23.45 5.75 21.87
N PRO A 84 -22.85 4.55 21.65
CA PRO A 84 -21.70 4.37 20.76
C PRO A 84 -21.93 4.79 19.31
N VAL A 85 -23.18 5.03 18.87
CA VAL A 85 -23.50 5.55 17.53
C VAL A 85 -22.79 6.86 17.22
N MET A 86 -22.57 7.73 18.22
CA MET A 86 -21.80 8.95 18.03
C MET A 86 -20.32 8.69 17.65
N LYS A 87 -19.76 7.57 18.12
CA LYS A 87 -18.41 7.13 17.73
C LYS A 87 -18.42 6.66 16.27
N GLU A 88 -19.43 5.90 15.86
CA GLU A 88 -19.55 5.43 14.48
C GLU A 88 -19.79 6.58 13.49
N LEU A 89 -20.57 7.60 13.86
CA LEU A 89 -20.73 8.81 13.04
C LEU A 89 -19.41 9.59 12.87
N LYS A 90 -18.61 9.71 13.94
CA LYS A 90 -17.26 10.30 13.86
C LYS A 90 -16.35 9.48 12.96
N ARG A 91 -16.39 8.16 13.07
CA ARG A 91 -15.63 7.23 12.23
C ARG A 91 -16.01 7.39 10.76
N VAL A 92 -17.29 7.45 10.42
CA VAL A 92 -17.76 7.70 9.05
C VAL A 92 -17.20 9.02 8.52
N LYS A 93 -17.23 10.10 9.33
CA LYS A 93 -16.64 11.40 8.96
C LYS A 93 -15.14 11.31 8.67
N GLU A 94 -14.38 10.58 9.48
CA GLU A 94 -12.96 10.33 9.25
C GLU A 94 -12.72 9.60 7.91
N TYR A 95 -13.55 8.61 7.57
CA TYR A 95 -13.46 7.92 6.28
C TYR A 95 -13.87 8.79 5.10
N THR A 96 -14.82 9.71 5.26
CA THR A 96 -15.15 10.70 4.22
C THR A 96 -13.96 11.59 3.92
N GLU A 97 -13.22 12.00 4.96
CA GLU A 97 -12.03 12.81 4.82
C GLU A 97 -10.88 12.03 4.16
N LYS A 98 -10.65 10.77 4.56
CA LYS A 98 -9.69 9.88 3.88
C LYS A 98 -10.03 9.67 2.41
N LEU A 99 -11.31 9.50 2.09
CA LEU A 99 -11.77 9.35 0.71
C LEU A 99 -11.52 10.63 -0.08
N ARG A 100 -11.82 11.81 0.49
CA ARG A 100 -11.49 13.10 -0.14
C ARG A 100 -10.00 13.26 -0.40
N GLN A 101 -9.15 12.89 0.56
CA GLN A 101 -7.70 12.93 0.41
C GLN A 101 -7.21 11.91 -0.63
N ALA A 102 -7.85 10.75 -0.76
CA ALA A 102 -7.49 9.79 -1.80
C ALA A 102 -7.84 10.29 -3.20
N ILE A 103 -8.98 10.99 -3.36
CA ILE A 103 -9.46 11.48 -4.66
C ILE A 103 -8.77 12.79 -5.06
N HIS A 104 -8.70 13.75 -4.14
CA HIS A 104 -8.26 15.12 -4.41
C HIS A 104 -6.93 15.49 -3.73
N GLY A 105 -6.38 14.62 -2.89
CA GLY A 105 -5.15 14.90 -2.17
C GLY A 105 -3.94 14.95 -3.09
N ASN A 106 -2.88 15.57 -2.58
CA ASN A 106 -1.63 15.68 -3.31
C ASN A 106 -1.07 14.28 -3.55
N ARG A 107 -0.98 13.88 -4.83
CA ARG A 107 -0.30 12.63 -5.18
C ARG A 107 1.17 12.79 -4.82
N PRO A 108 1.79 11.84 -4.11
CA PRO A 108 3.23 11.90 -3.88
C PRO A 108 3.89 11.98 -5.25
N ASN A 109 4.64 13.05 -5.49
CA ASN A 109 5.48 13.19 -6.67
C ASN A 109 6.64 12.19 -6.50
N MET A 110 6.37 10.92 -6.74
CA MET A 110 7.37 9.88 -6.96
C MET A 110 7.95 10.03 -8.38
N GLY A 111 8.25 11.27 -8.77
CA GLY A 111 8.97 11.57 -9.99
C GLY A 111 10.39 11.08 -9.81
N VAL A 112 10.75 10.03 -10.55
CA VAL A 112 12.13 9.57 -10.61
C VAL A 112 12.97 10.68 -11.26
N ASP A 113 14.05 11.09 -10.59
CA ASP A 113 15.03 12.00 -11.16
C ASP A 113 15.77 11.27 -12.31
N LYS A 114 15.31 11.55 -13.54
CA LYS A 114 15.84 10.93 -14.76
C LYS A 114 17.30 11.30 -15.00
N ASP A 115 17.73 12.48 -14.56
CA ASP A 115 19.10 12.93 -14.74
C ASP A 115 20.03 12.19 -13.77
N ALA A 116 19.62 12.03 -12.52
CA ALA A 116 20.34 11.20 -11.55
C ALA A 116 20.43 9.73 -12.00
N ALA A 117 19.33 9.15 -12.47
CA ALA A 117 19.32 7.79 -13.02
C ALA A 117 20.30 7.64 -14.21
N THR A 118 20.31 8.62 -15.12
CA THR A 118 21.23 8.64 -16.26
C THR A 118 22.70 8.74 -15.83
N ARG A 119 23.00 9.51 -14.76
CA ARG A 119 24.35 9.59 -14.18
C ARG A 119 24.79 8.27 -13.58
N PHE A 120 23.92 7.57 -12.86
CA PHE A 120 24.22 6.24 -12.32
C PHE A 120 24.51 5.22 -13.42
N ILE A 121 23.70 5.22 -14.49
CA ILE A 121 23.91 4.32 -15.64
C ILE A 121 25.24 4.62 -16.34
N LYS A 122 25.55 5.89 -16.60
CA LYS A 122 26.83 6.30 -17.23
C LYS A 122 28.03 5.96 -16.36
N GLY A 123 27.95 6.19 -15.05
CA GLY A 123 29.00 5.86 -14.10
C GLY A 123 29.27 4.36 -14.02
N ALA A 124 28.21 3.54 -14.02
CA ALA A 124 28.33 2.09 -14.04
C ALA A 124 28.98 1.56 -15.33
N LEU A 125 28.58 2.09 -16.49
CA LEU A 125 29.19 1.74 -17.78
C LEU A 125 30.67 2.13 -17.84
N ALA A 126 31.00 3.37 -17.45
CA ALA A 126 32.38 3.84 -17.46
C ALA A 126 33.28 3.06 -16.48
N ALA A 127 32.77 2.70 -15.30
CA ALA A 127 33.50 1.87 -14.34
C ALA A 127 33.80 0.47 -14.90
N ASN A 128 32.86 -0.11 -15.63
CA ASN A 128 33.03 -1.42 -16.26
C ASN A 128 34.06 -1.38 -17.40
N GLU A 129 34.05 -0.32 -18.21
CA GLU A 129 35.07 -0.10 -19.24
C GLU A 129 36.48 0.08 -18.65
N VAL A 130 36.59 0.75 -17.50
CA VAL A 130 37.87 0.93 -16.80
C VAL A 130 38.34 -0.38 -16.17
N ALA A 131 37.43 -1.18 -15.61
CA ALA A 131 37.75 -2.51 -15.06
C ALA A 131 38.29 -3.44 -16.15
N ASN A 132 37.56 -3.57 -17.27
CA ASN A 132 37.99 -4.40 -18.40
C ASN A 132 39.37 -3.96 -18.95
N ARG A 133 39.63 -2.65 -19.01
CA ARG A 133 40.91 -2.13 -19.51
C ARG A 133 42.07 -2.46 -18.57
N LYS A 134 41.85 -2.37 -17.26
CA LYS A 134 42.84 -2.76 -16.25
C LYS A 134 43.14 -4.26 -16.29
N GLU A 135 42.11 -5.09 -16.44
CA GLU A 135 42.28 -6.53 -16.61
C GLU A 135 43.12 -6.85 -17.85
N THR A 136 42.84 -6.22 -19.00
CA THR A 136 43.64 -6.42 -20.22
C THR A 136 45.08 -5.89 -20.10
N GLU A 137 45.31 -4.78 -19.39
CA GLU A 137 46.64 -4.23 -19.16
C GLU A 137 47.46 -5.08 -18.18
N GLU A 138 46.81 -5.67 -17.16
CA GLU A 138 47.44 -6.61 -16.22
C GLU A 138 47.77 -7.94 -16.92
N GLU A 139 46.88 -8.46 -17.77
CA GLU A 139 47.13 -9.65 -18.59
C GLU A 139 48.29 -9.43 -19.58
N ALA A 140 48.34 -8.27 -20.24
CA ALA A 140 49.44 -7.94 -21.16
C ALA A 140 50.78 -7.76 -20.43
N ARG A 141 50.78 -7.18 -19.21
CA ARG A 141 51.98 -7.09 -18.37
C ARG A 141 52.47 -8.45 -17.92
N GLN A 142 51.56 -9.35 -17.53
CA GLN A 142 51.90 -10.72 -17.14
C GLN A 142 52.48 -11.52 -18.32
N GLN A 143 51.93 -11.37 -19.52
CA GLN A 143 52.46 -12.03 -20.73
C GLN A 143 53.85 -11.48 -21.11
N LEU A 144 54.08 -10.17 -20.99
CA LEU A 144 55.41 -9.58 -21.23
C LEU A 144 56.44 -9.98 -20.18
N GLU A 145 56.04 -10.13 -18.91
CA GLU A 145 56.91 -10.66 -17.85
C GLU A 145 57.18 -12.17 -18.05
N GLU A 146 56.20 -12.96 -18.48
CA GLU A 146 56.41 -14.37 -18.82
C GLU A 146 57.33 -14.53 -20.04
N ASP A 147 57.14 -13.76 -21.11
CA ASP A 147 57.99 -13.78 -22.30
C ASP A 147 59.42 -13.28 -22.02
N GLY A 148 59.57 -12.23 -21.22
CA GLY A 148 60.87 -11.73 -20.76
C GLY A 148 61.61 -12.73 -19.86
N ALA A 149 60.88 -13.41 -18.97
CA ALA A 149 61.43 -14.47 -18.14
C ALA A 149 61.81 -15.71 -18.96
N ILE A 150 61.14 -16.00 -20.08
CA ILE A 150 61.52 -17.08 -21.02
C ILE A 150 62.84 -16.74 -21.72
N VAL A 151 63.08 -15.48 -22.09
CA VAL A 151 64.35 -15.04 -22.72
C VAL A 151 65.53 -15.08 -21.73
N GLU A 152 65.33 -14.67 -20.47
CA GLU A 152 66.37 -14.75 -19.43
C GLU A 152 66.68 -16.21 -19.00
N ARG A 153 65.66 -17.08 -19.05
CA ARG A 153 65.79 -18.52 -18.76
C ARG A 153 66.40 -19.31 -19.93
N ALA A 154 66.26 -18.82 -21.17
CA ALA A 154 66.95 -19.37 -22.35
C ALA A 154 68.44 -19.00 -22.39
N ALA A 155 68.84 -17.85 -21.83
CA ALA A 155 70.25 -17.46 -21.68
C ALA A 155 70.98 -18.20 -20.54
N SER A 156 70.27 -18.85 -19.62
CA SER A 156 70.83 -19.45 -18.41
C SER A 156 70.65 -20.97 -18.25
N SER A 157 70.14 -21.70 -19.25
CA SER A 157 69.85 -23.14 -19.11
C SER A 157 70.70 -24.05 -20.02
N THR A 158 71.93 -24.30 -19.58
CA THR A 158 72.55 -25.62 -19.71
C THR A 158 72.43 -26.35 -18.37
N ALA A 159 71.22 -26.77 -17.98
CA ALA A 159 70.98 -27.85 -17.00
C ALA A 159 69.49 -28.21 -16.91
N SER A 160 69.21 -29.51 -16.93
CA SER A 160 67.87 -30.15 -16.92
C SER A 160 67.15 -30.11 -15.55
N PRO A 161 65.82 -30.41 -15.49
CA PRO A 161 64.91 -29.95 -14.44
C PRO A 161 64.63 -30.97 -13.32
N SER A 162 64.31 -30.49 -12.12
CA SER A 162 63.73 -31.29 -11.02
C SER A 162 62.31 -30.81 -10.71
N SER A 163 61.36 -31.74 -10.69
CA SER A 163 59.95 -31.51 -10.41
C SER A 163 59.72 -31.08 -8.95
N THR A 164 59.00 -29.98 -8.74
CA THR A 164 58.35 -29.69 -7.45
C THR A 164 56.97 -29.13 -7.73
N GLN A 165 55.98 -29.97 -7.49
CA GLN A 165 54.56 -29.76 -7.68
C GLN A 165 54.06 -28.68 -6.71
N ARG A 166 53.81 -27.46 -7.20
CA ARG A 166 53.16 -26.42 -6.40
C ARG A 166 51.66 -26.71 -6.31
N LYS A 167 51.16 -26.79 -5.08
CA LYS A 167 49.74 -26.96 -4.76
C LYS A 167 48.97 -25.75 -5.31
N ARG A 168 48.01 -25.98 -6.21
CA ARG A 168 47.07 -24.96 -6.68
C ARG A 168 46.16 -24.59 -5.52
N MET A 169 46.09 -23.30 -5.18
CA MET A 169 45.22 -22.79 -4.12
C MET A 169 43.91 -22.35 -4.74
N ASP A 170 42.80 -22.91 -4.28
CA ASP A 170 41.46 -22.62 -4.79
C ASP A 170 40.94 -21.29 -4.18
N PRO A 171 40.55 -20.30 -4.99
CA PRO A 171 40.14 -18.97 -4.51
C PRO A 171 38.77 -18.95 -3.80
N PHE A 172 38.09 -20.09 -3.70
CA PHE A 172 36.77 -20.25 -3.07
C PHE A 172 36.79 -21.05 -1.75
N GLN A 173 37.96 -21.36 -1.20
CA GLN A 173 38.13 -22.16 0.02
C GLN A 173 37.41 -21.59 1.28
N GLY A 174 36.97 -20.33 1.25
CA GLY A 174 36.27 -19.67 2.36
C GLY A 174 34.73 -19.65 2.30
N TYR A 175 34.09 -20.18 1.25
CA TYR A 175 32.64 -19.98 1.05
C TYR A 175 31.75 -21.12 1.57
N THR A 176 32.33 -22.24 2.01
CA THR A 176 31.57 -23.41 2.50
C THR A 176 31.72 -23.59 4.00
N ASP A 177 31.32 -22.61 4.80
CA ASP A 177 31.03 -22.88 6.22
C ASP A 177 29.76 -22.18 6.66
N GLY A 178 28.65 -22.73 6.18
CA GLY A 178 27.30 -22.23 6.42
C GLY A 178 26.32 -23.39 6.43
N LYS A 179 26.38 -24.24 7.46
CA LYS A 179 25.24 -24.92 8.13
C LYS A 179 25.73 -26.11 8.96
N LYS A 180 25.68 -25.96 10.28
CA LYS A 180 25.18 -26.95 11.26
C LYS A 180 25.32 -26.35 12.67
N LYS A 181 24.29 -25.64 13.15
CA LYS A 181 24.07 -25.55 14.60
C LYS A 181 23.20 -26.73 15.01
N SER A 182 23.83 -27.62 15.77
CA SER A 182 23.23 -28.76 16.44
C SER A 182 22.34 -28.31 17.59
N LYS A 183 21.34 -29.16 17.84
CA LYS A 183 20.54 -29.26 19.04
C LYS A 183 21.41 -29.23 20.31
N ALA A 184 20.93 -28.52 21.33
CA ALA A 184 20.89 -28.92 22.72
C ALA A 184 19.57 -28.37 23.29
#